data_AF-A0A167PIZ5-F1
#
_entry.id   AF-A0A167PIZ5-F1
#
_cell.length_a   1.000
_cell.length_b   1.000
_cell.length_c   1.000
_cell.angle_alpha   90.00
_cell.angle_beta   90.00
_cell.angle_gamma   90.00
#
_symmetry.space_group_name_H-M   'P 1'
#
loop_
_entity.id
_entity.type
_entity.pdbx_description
1 polymer ?
#
loop_
_entity_poly.entity_id
_entity_poly.type
_entity_poly.pdbx_seq_one_letter_code
_entity_poly.pdbx_strand_id
1 'polypeptide(L)'
;MNNTDYTVIQVLQGMQETLWGVQETLLVLQKGQEALQKKQVLLRLKIANICKDMNGRESPEPTTVHNNLSGAIPRPVPNIKDITLVHIYRMMSHDLEVELDKENKAIINTCTRLVCNELASIPSVQALGPNPNWSAISQEDKNLACTRHTCLLRNNGIDFTRCHKNWVSVTKVSQL
;
A
#
# COMPACT_ATOMS: atom_id res chain seq x y z
N MET A 1 66.15 -19.78 -9.28
CA MET A 1 64.90 -19.26 -8.71
C MET A 1 64.54 -20.16 -7.55
N ASN A 2 64.41 -19.59 -6.36
CA ASN A 2 64.39 -20.34 -5.11
C ASN A 2 62.94 -20.71 -4.80
N ASN A 3 62.68 -21.77 -4.02
CA ASN A 3 61.30 -22.17 -3.67
C ASN A 3 60.49 -21.01 -3.03
N THR A 4 61.18 -20.13 -2.30
CA THR A 4 60.62 -18.90 -1.73
C THR A 4 60.17 -17.90 -2.81
N ASP A 5 60.94 -17.70 -3.87
CA ASP A 5 60.60 -16.76 -4.96
C ASP A 5 59.36 -17.24 -5.72
N TYR A 6 59.25 -18.56 -5.93
CA TYR A 6 58.10 -19.17 -6.59
C TYR A 6 56.81 -19.00 -5.78
N THR A 7 56.90 -19.19 -4.46
CA THR A 7 55.76 -19.04 -3.55
C THR A 7 55.30 -17.57 -3.50
N VAL A 8 56.23 -16.61 -3.48
CA VAL A 8 55.91 -15.18 -3.51
C VAL A 8 55.21 -14.79 -4.83
N ILE A 9 55.69 -15.31 -5.97
CA ILE A 9 55.07 -15.05 -7.27
C ILE A 9 53.63 -15.60 -7.34
N GLN A 10 53.39 -16.81 -6.83
CA GLN A 10 52.03 -17.39 -6.81
C GLN A 10 51.07 -16.57 -5.95
N VAL A 11 51.50 -16.10 -4.77
CA VAL A 11 50.67 -15.26 -3.90
C VAL A 11 50.34 -13.93 -4.60
N LEU A 12 51.32 -13.29 -5.24
CA LEU A 12 51.09 -12.05 -5.99
C LEU A 12 50.11 -12.24 -7.15
N GLN A 13 50.19 -13.36 -7.87
CA GLN A 13 49.24 -13.69 -8.94
C GLN A 13 47.83 -13.91 -8.40
N GLY A 14 47.66 -14.69 -7.32
CA GLY A 14 46.35 -14.91 -6.71
C GLY A 14 45.73 -13.61 -6.16
N MET A 15 46.55 -12.71 -5.61
CA MET A 15 46.10 -11.38 -5.19
C MET A 15 45.63 -10.54 -6.39
N GLN A 16 46.36 -10.60 -7.51
CA GLN A 16 46.02 -9.84 -8.73
C GLN A 16 44.70 -10.34 -9.36
N GLU A 17 44.49 -11.65 -9.43
CA GLU A 17 43.23 -12.25 -9.90
C GLU A 17 42.04 -11.88 -9.01
N THR A 18 42.23 -11.91 -7.69
CA THR A 18 41.19 -11.50 -6.73
C THR A 18 40.84 -10.03 -6.89
N LEU A 19 41.85 -9.16 -7.04
CA LEU A 19 41.65 -7.72 -7.22
C LEU A 19 40.88 -7.42 -8.52
N TRP A 20 41.19 -8.16 -9.59
CA TRP A 20 40.48 -8.08 -10.86
C TRP A 20 39.00 -8.48 -10.74
N GLY A 21 38.73 -9.62 -10.10
CA GLY A 21 37.35 -10.09 -9.89
C GLY A 21 36.51 -9.13 -9.04
N VAL A 22 37.13 -8.49 -8.05
CA VAL A 22 36.48 -7.43 -7.26
C VAL A 22 36.15 -6.22 -8.14
N GLN A 23 37.06 -5.77 -9.00
CA GLN A 23 36.81 -4.66 -9.93
C GLN A 23 35.66 -4.95 -10.90
N GLU A 24 35.60 -6.15 -11.48
CA GLU A 24 34.51 -6.55 -12.38
C GLU A 24 33.15 -6.55 -11.66
N THR A 25 33.12 -7.10 -10.44
CA THR A 25 31.91 -7.11 -9.61
C THR A 25 31.44 -5.70 -9.28
N LEU A 26 32.36 -4.80 -8.96
CA LEU A 26 32.08 -3.41 -8.62
C LEU A 26 31.48 -2.66 -9.82
N LEU A 27 32.00 -2.91 -11.03
CA LEU A 27 31.47 -2.34 -12.27
C LEU A 27 30.04 -2.82 -12.57
N VAL A 28 29.76 -4.11 -12.35
CA VAL A 28 28.41 -4.67 -12.54
C VAL A 28 27.42 -4.06 -11.54
N LEU A 29 27.82 -3.94 -10.26
CA LEU A 29 27.00 -3.32 -9.23
C LEU A 29 26.70 -1.85 -9.55
N GLN A 30 27.70 -1.10 -10.00
CA GLN A 30 27.53 0.30 -10.39
C GLN A 30 26.51 0.46 -11.54
N LYS A 31 26.61 -0.38 -12.58
CA LYS A 31 25.62 -0.40 -13.68
C LYS A 31 24.22 -0.77 -13.18
N GLY A 32 24.12 -1.73 -12.27
CA GLY A 32 22.85 -2.11 -11.64
C GLY A 32 22.22 -0.96 -10.85
N GLN A 33 23.04 -0.22 -10.11
CA GLN A 33 22.60 0.94 -9.32
C GLN A 33 22.08 2.07 -10.22
N GLU A 34 22.77 2.39 -11.32
CA GLU A 34 22.30 3.38 -12.29
C GLU A 34 20.96 2.98 -12.91
N ALA A 35 20.79 1.70 -13.26
CA ALA A 35 19.55 1.18 -13.82
C ALA A 35 18.38 1.29 -12.82
N LEU A 36 18.63 0.99 -11.54
CA LEU A 36 17.65 1.16 -10.47
C LEU A 36 17.29 2.63 -10.27
N GLN A 37 18.29 3.52 -10.30
CA GLN A 37 18.06 4.96 -10.14
C GLN A 37 17.20 5.53 -11.29
N LYS A 38 17.45 5.11 -12.53
CA LYS A 38 16.60 5.44 -13.69
C LYS A 38 15.16 4.96 -13.52
N LYS A 39 14.96 3.72 -13.04
CA LYS A 39 13.63 3.18 -12.74
C LYS A 39 12.93 3.96 -11.63
N GLN A 40 13.66 4.37 -10.59
CA GLN A 40 13.11 5.17 -9.49
C GLN A 40 12.65 6.56 -9.96
N VAL A 41 13.44 7.22 -10.81
CA VAL A 41 13.05 8.50 -11.42
C VAL A 41 11.79 8.34 -12.28
N LEU A 42 11.72 7.29 -13.10
CA LEU A 42 10.55 7.01 -13.92
C LEU A 42 9.29 6.77 -13.08
N LEU A 43 9.41 6.03 -11.98
CA LEU A 43 8.30 5.80 -11.05
C LEU A 43 7.83 7.09 -10.38
N ARG A 44 8.76 7.95 -9.93
CA ARG A 44 8.41 9.27 -9.38
C ARG A 44 7.68 10.13 -10.40
N LEU A 45 8.11 10.13 -11.66
CA LEU A 45 7.43 10.85 -12.74
C LEU A 45 6.02 10.30 -12.98
N LYS A 46 5.84 8.97 -13.02
CA LYS A 46 4.51 8.35 -13.17
C LYS A 46 3.58 8.72 -12.01
N ILE A 47 4.07 8.69 -10.77
CA ILE A 47 3.28 9.11 -9.60
C ILE A 47 2.89 10.59 -9.72
N ALA A 48 3.83 11.46 -10.09
CA ALA A 48 3.54 12.89 -10.27
C ALA A 48 2.50 13.14 -11.36
N ASN A 49 2.55 12.40 -12.48
CA ASN A 49 1.55 12.49 -13.54
C ASN A 49 0.18 12.01 -13.08
N ILE A 50 0.10 10.88 -12.37
CA ILE A 50 -1.16 10.39 -11.78
C ILE A 50 -1.74 11.43 -10.80
N CYS A 51 -0.91 12.02 -9.94
CA CYS A 51 -1.34 13.11 -9.04
C CYS A 51 -1.85 14.33 -9.82
N LYS A 52 -1.24 14.68 -10.95
CA LYS A 52 -1.71 15.78 -11.81
C LYS A 52 -3.02 15.45 -12.50
N ASP A 53 -3.19 14.22 -12.98
CA ASP A 53 -4.45 13.78 -13.60
C ASP A 53 -5.61 13.78 -12.59
N MET A 54 -5.31 13.47 -11.33
CA MET A 54 -6.25 13.59 -10.21
C MET A 54 -6.59 15.06 -9.88
N ASN A 55 -5.62 15.97 -9.98
CA ASN A 55 -5.82 17.41 -9.73
C ASN A 55 -6.43 18.15 -10.94
N GLY A 56 -6.32 17.61 -12.15
CA GLY A 56 -6.91 18.16 -13.39
C GLY A 56 -8.38 17.78 -13.59
N ARG A 57 -8.91 16.85 -12.78
CA ARG A 57 -10.35 16.82 -12.48
C ARG A 57 -10.62 17.95 -11.49
N GLU A 58 -10.88 19.14 -12.02
CA GLU A 58 -11.63 20.14 -11.26
C GLU A 58 -12.93 19.47 -10.81
N SER A 59 -13.00 19.14 -9.52
CA SER A 59 -14.27 19.16 -8.82
C SER A 59 -14.92 20.49 -9.17
N PRO A 60 -16.20 20.54 -9.57
CA PRO A 60 -16.85 21.83 -9.79
C PRO A 60 -16.62 22.67 -8.54
N GLU A 61 -16.14 23.90 -8.76
CA GLU A 61 -15.85 24.85 -7.69
C GLU A 61 -16.99 24.84 -6.66
N PRO A 62 -16.69 24.77 -5.36
CA PRO A 62 -17.72 24.93 -4.35
C PRO A 62 -18.27 26.34 -4.53
N THR A 63 -19.49 26.43 -5.06
CA THR A 63 -20.24 27.68 -5.13
C THR A 63 -20.13 28.35 -3.77
N THR A 64 -19.66 29.58 -3.77
CA THR A 64 -19.35 30.40 -2.60
C THR A 64 -20.58 30.46 -1.69
N VAL A 65 -20.68 29.54 -0.74
CA VAL A 65 -21.65 29.62 0.35
C VAL A 65 -21.03 30.53 1.40
N HIS A 66 -21.58 31.73 1.46
CA HIS A 66 -21.33 32.77 2.44
C HIS A 66 -20.85 32.25 3.80
N ASN A 67 -19.77 32.86 4.27
CA ASN A 67 -19.27 32.81 5.64
C ASN A 67 -20.41 33.11 6.63
N ASN A 68 -21.00 32.06 7.20
CA ASN A 68 -21.69 32.16 8.47
C ASN A 68 -20.80 31.48 9.50
N LEU A 69 -20.04 32.29 10.25
CA LEU A 69 -19.41 31.97 11.54
C LEU A 69 -20.49 31.70 12.60
N SER A 70 -21.44 30.82 12.31
CA SER A 70 -22.36 30.26 13.30
C SER A 70 -21.82 28.88 13.66
N GLY A 71 -21.57 28.65 14.95
CA GLY A 71 -20.81 27.52 15.49
C GLY A 71 -21.14 26.18 14.85
N ALA A 72 -20.39 25.82 13.80
CA ALA A 72 -20.51 24.52 13.16
C ALA A 72 -19.97 23.49 14.13
N ILE A 73 -20.91 22.76 14.75
CA ILE A 73 -20.63 21.55 15.52
C ILE A 73 -19.65 20.71 14.68
N PRO A 74 -18.50 20.26 15.24
CA PRO A 74 -17.59 19.36 14.54
C PRO A 74 -18.42 18.25 13.92
N ARG A 75 -18.37 18.09 12.59
CA ARG A 75 -19.14 17.04 11.92
C ARG A 75 -18.74 15.71 12.58
N PRO A 76 -19.72 14.89 13.01
CA PRO A 76 -19.40 13.62 13.62
C PRO A 76 -18.51 12.81 12.68
N VAL A 77 -17.36 12.36 13.18
CA VAL A 77 -16.48 11.47 12.42
C VAL A 77 -17.25 10.18 12.16
N PRO A 78 -17.43 9.76 10.90
CA PRO A 78 -18.14 8.51 10.59
C PRO A 78 -17.48 7.33 11.29
N ASN A 79 -18.25 6.50 11.98
CA ASN A 79 -17.81 5.23 12.58
C ASN A 79 -17.63 4.15 11.50
N ILE A 80 -16.94 4.51 10.42
CA ILE A 80 -16.68 3.63 9.28
C ILE A 80 -15.77 2.47 9.68
N LYS A 81 -14.95 2.65 10.72
CA LYS A 81 -14.06 1.61 11.27
C LYS A 81 -14.83 0.37 11.69
N ASP A 82 -15.84 0.51 12.54
CA ASP A 82 -16.55 -0.65 13.09
C ASP A 82 -17.30 -1.40 11.99
N ILE A 83 -17.91 -0.66 11.06
CA ILE A 83 -18.61 -1.21 9.91
C ILE A 83 -17.64 -1.98 9.00
N THR A 84 -16.46 -1.41 8.70
CA THR A 84 -15.44 -2.07 7.90
C THR A 84 -14.90 -3.33 8.57
N LEU A 85 -14.69 -3.31 9.90
CA LEU A 85 -14.23 -4.48 10.65
C LEU A 85 -15.21 -5.64 10.58
N VAL A 86 -16.51 -5.37 10.75
CA VAL A 86 -17.56 -6.39 10.60
C VAL A 86 -17.48 -7.05 9.22
N HIS A 87 -17.27 -6.27 8.16
CA HIS A 87 -17.14 -6.81 6.81
C HIS A 87 -15.87 -7.64 6.60
N ILE A 88 -14.72 -7.19 7.12
CA ILE A 88 -13.47 -7.95 7.03
C ILE A 88 -13.60 -9.29 7.72
N TYR A 89 -14.09 -9.31 8.97
CA TYR A 89 -14.21 -10.55 9.72
C TYR A 89 -15.18 -11.51 9.06
N ARG A 90 -16.32 -11.01 8.56
CA ARG A 90 -17.27 -11.83 7.80
C ARG A 90 -16.62 -12.44 6.55
N MET A 91 -15.84 -11.67 5.80
CA MET A 91 -15.18 -12.15 4.59
C MET A 91 -14.12 -13.21 4.93
N MET A 92 -13.28 -12.95 5.93
CA MET A 92 -12.23 -13.88 6.36
C MET A 92 -12.85 -15.21 6.82
N SER A 93 -13.90 -15.17 7.64
CA SER A 93 -14.50 -16.39 8.19
C SER A 93 -15.41 -17.14 7.19
N HIS A 94 -16.24 -16.44 6.42
CA HIS A 94 -17.27 -17.08 5.58
C HIS A 94 -16.92 -17.18 4.10
N ASP A 95 -16.06 -16.30 3.59
CA ASP A 95 -15.72 -16.29 2.17
C ASP A 95 -14.36 -16.92 1.88
N LEU A 96 -13.45 -16.85 2.85
CA LEU A 96 -12.10 -17.40 2.75
C LEU A 96 -11.87 -18.61 3.65
N GLU A 97 -12.79 -18.88 4.58
CA GLU A 97 -12.66 -19.95 5.59
C GLU A 97 -11.35 -19.88 6.38
N VAL A 98 -10.88 -18.65 6.62
CA VAL A 98 -9.67 -18.35 7.39
C VAL A 98 -10.05 -18.06 8.82
N GLU A 99 -9.57 -18.90 9.74
CA GLU A 99 -9.65 -18.62 11.17
C GLU A 99 -8.57 -17.62 11.58
N LEU A 100 -9.00 -16.49 12.15
CA LEU A 100 -8.09 -15.45 12.63
C LEU A 100 -7.78 -15.65 14.11
N ASP A 101 -6.50 -15.90 14.40
CA ASP A 101 -5.98 -15.87 15.76
C ASP A 101 -6.01 -14.44 16.36
N LYS A 102 -5.61 -14.34 17.63
CA LYS A 102 -5.61 -13.08 18.38
C LYS A 102 -4.65 -12.03 17.81
N GLU A 103 -3.50 -12.45 17.30
CA GLU A 103 -2.47 -11.56 16.76
C GLU A 103 -2.94 -10.97 15.42
N ASN A 104 -3.41 -11.82 14.52
CA ASN A 104 -3.98 -11.42 13.24
C ASN A 104 -5.20 -10.51 13.40
N LYS A 105 -6.06 -10.76 14.39
CA LYS A 105 -7.16 -9.84 14.75
C LYS A 105 -6.67 -8.45 15.17
N ALA A 106 -5.59 -8.38 15.94
CA ALA A 106 -5.01 -7.12 16.40
C ALA A 106 -4.36 -6.32 15.25
N ILE A 107 -3.66 -7.03 14.35
CA ILE A 107 -3.10 -6.46 13.11
C ILE A 107 -4.21 -5.88 12.25
N ILE A 108 -5.27 -6.67 11.98
CA ILE A 108 -6.43 -6.23 11.19
C ILE A 108 -7.07 -4.98 11.81
N ASN A 109 -7.32 -4.97 13.12
CA ASN A 109 -7.90 -3.80 13.81
C ASN A 109 -7.03 -2.53 13.63
N THR A 110 -5.72 -2.69 13.74
CA THR A 110 -4.77 -1.59 13.56
C THR A 110 -4.76 -1.08 12.13
N CYS A 111 -4.65 -1.96 11.14
CA CYS A 111 -4.69 -1.60 9.72
C CYS A 111 -6.02 -0.94 9.34
N THR A 112 -7.14 -1.50 9.79
CA THR A 112 -8.47 -0.95 9.51
C THR A 112 -8.64 0.43 10.13
N ARG A 113 -8.15 0.66 11.35
CA ARG A 113 -8.16 2.00 11.94
C ARG A 113 -7.42 3.01 11.06
N LEU A 114 -6.24 2.67 10.54
CA LEU A 114 -5.46 3.57 9.69
C LEU A 114 -6.22 3.91 8.40
N VAL A 115 -6.72 2.89 7.70
CA VAL A 115 -7.46 3.11 6.44
C VAL A 115 -8.76 3.87 6.68
N CYS A 116 -9.50 3.56 7.74
CA CYS A 116 -10.76 4.23 8.04
C CYS A 116 -10.57 5.69 8.48
N ASN A 117 -9.45 6.03 9.13
CA ASN A 117 -9.10 7.42 9.41
C ASN A 117 -8.83 8.19 8.11
N GLU A 118 -8.13 7.58 7.14
CA GLU A 118 -7.94 8.17 5.81
C GLU A 118 -9.30 8.35 5.10
N LEU A 119 -10.16 7.33 5.09
CA LEU A 119 -11.49 7.40 4.47
C LEU A 119 -12.38 8.46 5.11
N ALA A 120 -12.33 8.62 6.43
CA ALA A 120 -13.12 9.61 7.15
C ALA A 120 -12.76 11.06 6.77
N SER A 121 -11.61 11.28 6.12
CA SER A 121 -11.25 12.59 5.56
C SER A 121 -11.88 12.87 4.19
N ILE A 122 -12.45 11.86 3.53
CA ILE A 122 -13.02 11.99 2.18
C ILE A 122 -14.39 12.68 2.26
N PRO A 123 -14.66 13.72 1.44
CA PRO A 123 -15.93 14.46 1.47
C PRO A 123 -17.18 13.57 1.29
N SER A 124 -17.13 12.57 0.39
CA SER A 124 -18.21 11.62 0.16
C SER A 124 -18.55 10.81 1.42
N VAL A 125 -17.53 10.40 2.17
CA VAL A 125 -17.67 9.63 3.42
C VAL A 125 -18.18 10.52 4.55
N GLN A 126 -17.69 11.76 4.65
CA GLN A 126 -18.16 12.73 5.64
C GLN A 126 -19.63 13.09 5.46
N ALA A 127 -20.11 13.11 4.22
CA ALA A 127 -21.51 13.40 3.90
C ALA A 127 -22.48 12.32 4.41
N LEU A 128 -22.00 11.11 4.73
CA LEU A 128 -22.84 10.01 5.19
C LEU A 128 -23.26 10.12 6.67
N GLY A 129 -22.63 11.04 7.43
CA GLY A 129 -22.89 11.21 8.86
C GLY A 129 -22.22 10.16 9.75
N PRO A 130 -22.54 10.14 11.07
CA PRO A 130 -21.79 9.36 12.07
C PRO A 130 -21.88 7.85 11.92
N ASN A 131 -23.01 7.29 11.50
CA ASN A 131 -23.23 5.84 11.45
C ASN A 131 -23.76 5.44 10.08
N PRO A 132 -22.92 5.51 9.04
CA PRO A 132 -23.35 5.18 7.70
C PRO A 132 -23.71 3.70 7.59
N ASN A 133 -24.69 3.34 6.78
CA ASN A 133 -24.84 1.94 6.38
C ASN A 133 -23.70 1.57 5.43
N TRP A 134 -23.24 0.31 5.45
CA TRP A 134 -22.21 -0.14 4.50
C TRP A 134 -22.63 0.07 3.04
N SER A 135 -23.91 -0.16 2.72
CA SER A 135 -24.47 0.07 1.39
C SER A 135 -24.41 1.53 0.95
N ALA A 136 -24.38 2.49 1.89
CA ALA A 136 -24.33 3.92 1.61
C ALA A 136 -22.93 4.41 1.21
N ILE A 137 -21.88 3.68 1.57
CA ILE A 137 -20.50 4.00 1.13
C ILE A 137 -20.40 3.75 -0.38
N SER A 138 -19.88 4.73 -1.11
CA SER A 138 -19.75 4.63 -2.56
C SER A 138 -18.87 3.45 -2.96
N GLN A 139 -19.08 2.94 -4.17
CA GLN A 139 -18.27 1.82 -4.65
C GLN A 139 -16.80 2.22 -4.87
N GLU A 140 -16.58 3.49 -5.22
CA GLU A 140 -15.24 4.05 -5.35
C GLU A 140 -14.49 4.08 -4.02
N ASP A 141 -15.14 4.58 -2.96
CA ASP A 141 -14.57 4.62 -1.61
C ASP A 141 -14.32 3.21 -1.05
N LYS A 142 -15.24 2.27 -1.30
CA LYS A 142 -15.05 0.85 -0.97
C LYS A 142 -13.83 0.26 -1.68
N ASN A 143 -13.62 0.57 -2.95
CA ASN A 143 -12.51 0.05 -3.73
C ASN A 143 -11.17 0.62 -3.25
N LEU A 144 -11.13 1.91 -2.94
CA LEU A 144 -9.97 2.55 -2.31
C LEU A 144 -9.63 1.87 -0.99
N ALA A 145 -10.66 1.64 -0.16
CA ALA A 145 -10.51 0.98 1.13
C ALA A 145 -9.97 -0.46 1.00
N CYS A 146 -10.54 -1.30 0.13
CA CYS A 146 -10.06 -2.67 -0.10
C CYS A 146 -8.61 -2.66 -0.62
N THR A 147 -8.26 -1.76 -1.56
CA THR A 147 -6.89 -1.63 -2.09
C THR A 147 -5.88 -1.29 -0.98
N ARG A 148 -6.20 -0.33 -0.12
CA ARG A 148 -5.34 0.06 1.01
C ARG A 148 -5.17 -1.08 2.02
N HIS A 149 -6.25 -1.78 2.34
CA HIS A 149 -6.20 -2.95 3.23
C HIS A 149 -5.32 -4.06 2.66
N THR A 150 -5.47 -4.40 1.39
CA THR A 150 -4.65 -5.43 0.74
C THR A 150 -3.16 -5.11 0.82
N CYS A 151 -2.78 -3.86 0.61
CA CYS A 151 -1.39 -3.43 0.72
C CYS A 151 -0.87 -3.53 2.17
N LEU A 152 -1.60 -3.00 3.14
CA LEU A 152 -1.16 -2.97 4.54
C LEU A 152 -1.12 -4.38 5.17
N LEU A 153 -2.13 -5.21 4.91
CA LEU A 153 -2.20 -6.56 5.45
C LEU A 153 -1.15 -7.49 4.83
N ARG A 154 -0.86 -7.35 3.53
CA ARG A 154 0.23 -8.08 2.88
C ARG A 154 1.58 -7.80 3.54
N ASN A 155 1.85 -6.55 3.91
CA ASN A 155 3.09 -6.17 4.60
C ASN A 155 3.21 -6.79 6.00
N ASN A 156 2.09 -7.25 6.57
CA ASN A 156 2.04 -7.95 7.86
C ASN A 156 1.83 -9.46 7.69
N GLY A 157 2.06 -10.02 6.49
CA GLY A 157 1.96 -11.47 6.24
C GLY A 157 0.54 -12.02 6.14
N ILE A 158 -0.49 -11.17 6.14
CA ILE A 158 -1.90 -11.58 6.01
C ILE A 158 -2.31 -11.50 4.54
N ASP A 159 -2.69 -12.64 3.95
CA ASP A 159 -3.19 -12.67 2.58
C ASP A 159 -4.61 -12.12 2.49
N PHE A 160 -4.71 -10.84 2.16
CA PHE A 160 -5.98 -10.18 1.81
C PHE A 160 -6.11 -9.93 0.30
N THR A 161 -5.26 -10.55 -0.52
CA THR A 161 -5.24 -10.32 -1.97
C THR A 161 -6.47 -10.85 -2.69
N ARG A 162 -7.20 -11.75 -2.02
CA ARG A 162 -8.50 -12.26 -2.48
C ARG A 162 -9.65 -11.28 -2.25
N CYS A 163 -9.46 -10.14 -1.56
CA CYS A 163 -10.45 -9.06 -1.54
C CYS A 163 -10.58 -8.44 -2.94
N HIS A 164 -11.76 -8.54 -3.54
CA HIS A 164 -12.10 -7.89 -4.80
C HIS A 164 -12.84 -6.56 -4.56
N LYS A 165 -12.99 -5.75 -5.62
CA LYS A 165 -13.92 -4.62 -5.66
C LYS A 165 -15.28 -5.07 -5.08
N ASN A 166 -15.82 -4.28 -4.15
CA ASN A 166 -17.01 -4.57 -3.32
C ASN A 166 -16.77 -5.34 -2.01
N TRP A 167 -15.52 -5.61 -1.63
CA TRP A 167 -15.22 -6.38 -0.41
C TRP A 167 -15.83 -7.78 -0.44
N VAL A 168 -15.69 -8.44 -1.58
CA VAL A 168 -16.11 -9.84 -1.80
C VAL A 168 -14.87 -10.64 -2.17
N SER A 169 -14.79 -11.90 -1.74
CA SER A 169 -13.71 -12.80 -2.13
C SER A 169 -13.72 -13.10 -3.64
N VAL A 170 -12.55 -13.03 -4.30
CA VAL A 170 -12.35 -13.44 -5.70
C VAL A 170 -12.84 -14.88 -5.93
N THR A 171 -12.65 -15.79 -4.96
CA THR A 171 -13.06 -17.19 -5.09
C THR A 171 -14.57 -17.33 -5.28
N LYS A 172 -15.38 -16.49 -4.60
CA LYS A 172 -16.85 -16.46 -4.77
C LYS A 172 -17.29 -15.77 -6.06
N VAL A 173 -16.57 -14.74 -6.50
CA VAL A 173 -16.85 -14.07 -7.79
C VAL A 173 -16.56 -15.00 -8.98
N SER A 174 -15.60 -15.92 -8.83
CA SER A 174 -15.24 -16.89 -9.87
C SER A 174 -16.25 -18.04 -10.04
N GLN A 175 -17.19 -18.17 -9.10
CA GLN A 175 -18.22 -19.22 -9.07
C GLN A 175 -19.59 -18.71 -9.57
N LEU A 176 -19.68 -17.45 -9.97
CA LEU A 176 -20.85 -16.80 -10.58
C LEU A 176 -20.64 -16.66 -12.09
#